data_AF-A0A933JJM8-F1
#
_entry.id   AF-A0A933JJM8-F1
#
_cell.length_a   1.000
_cell.length_b   1.000
_cell.length_c   1.000
_cell.angle_alpha   90.00
_cell.angle_beta   90.00
_cell.angle_gamma   90.00
#
_symmetry.space_group_name_H-M   'P 1'
#
loop_
_entity.id
_entity.type
_entity.pdbx_description
1 polymer ?
#
loop_
_entity_poly.entity_id
_entity_poly.type
_entity_poly.pdbx_seq_one_letter_code
_entity_poly.pdbx_strand_id
1 'polypeptide(L)'
;MPISLYPDTHQDMDLEKKATILFPPRLYEHLGALARQRGVSVGQLVRDACVAQYGSASRDARTEAARALAELSLPVGPVEQLVLESTSPAEDLP
;
A
#
# COMPACT_ATOMS: atom_id res chain seq x y z
N MET A 1 24.53 13.27 -12.93
CA MET A 1 23.05 13.27 -13.05
C MET A 1 22.61 11.84 -12.82
N PRO A 2 22.06 11.48 -11.65
CA PRO A 2 21.66 10.10 -11.39
C PRO A 2 20.31 9.80 -12.06
N ILE A 3 20.23 8.59 -12.61
CA ILE A 3 19.08 8.01 -13.30
C ILE A 3 17.99 7.73 -12.25
N SER A 4 16.81 8.31 -12.42
CA SER A 4 15.61 7.93 -11.66
C SER A 4 15.16 6.55 -12.14
N LEU A 5 15.57 5.50 -11.43
CA LEU A 5 15.28 4.10 -11.77
C LEU A 5 13.88 3.63 -11.42
N TYR A 6 13.04 4.52 -10.87
CA TYR A 6 11.63 4.25 -10.69
C TYR A 6 10.84 5.47 -11.16
N PRO A 7 9.93 5.32 -12.13
CA PRO A 7 8.90 6.35 -12.32
C PRO A 7 8.13 6.41 -11.00
N ASP A 8 8.13 7.58 -10.38
CA ASP A 8 7.34 7.89 -9.19
C ASP A 8 5.87 7.63 -9.56
N THR A 9 5.38 6.44 -9.22
CA THR A 9 3.97 6.08 -9.31
C THR A 9 3.24 6.84 -8.22
N HIS A 10 3.12 8.15 -8.41
CA HIS A 10 2.03 8.96 -7.91
C HIS A 10 0.72 8.45 -8.52
N GLN A 11 0.31 7.25 -8.13
CA GLN A 11 -1.10 6.92 -8.17
C GLN A 11 -1.64 7.37 -6.82
N ASP A 12 -2.10 8.62 -6.76
CA ASP A 12 -3.44 8.83 -6.21
C ASP A 12 -4.26 7.66 -6.75
N MET A 13 -4.75 6.81 -5.86
CA MET A 13 -5.31 5.52 -6.24
C MET A 13 -6.66 5.78 -6.92
N ASP A 14 -6.60 6.29 -8.15
CA ASP A 14 -7.64 6.34 -9.14
C ASP A 14 -7.98 4.88 -9.40
N LEU A 15 -8.89 4.38 -8.55
CA LEU A 15 -9.52 3.07 -8.62
C LEU A 15 -10.48 3.07 -9.83
N GLU A 16 -9.91 3.33 -11.01
CA GLU A 16 -10.53 3.22 -12.33
C GLU A 16 -10.62 1.76 -12.77
N LYS A 17 -9.72 0.91 -12.25
CA LYS A 17 -9.69 -0.51 -12.56
C LYS A 17 -10.77 -1.24 -11.79
N LYS A 18 -11.71 -1.83 -12.54
CA LYS A 18 -12.76 -2.70 -12.00
C LYS A 18 -12.17 -4.07 -11.68
N ALA A 19 -12.36 -4.54 -10.46
CA ALA A 19 -12.06 -5.90 -10.04
C ALA A 19 -13.33 -6.61 -9.59
N THR A 20 -13.41 -7.91 -9.85
CA THR A 20 -14.46 -8.79 -9.31
C THR A 20 -13.86 -9.59 -8.16
N ILE A 21 -14.42 -9.45 -6.97
CA ILE A 21 -13.99 -10.18 -5.77
C ILE A 21 -15.07 -11.18 -5.40
N LEU A 22 -14.68 -12.44 -5.24
CA LEU A 22 -15.59 -13.50 -4.80
C LEU A 22 -15.54 -13.59 -3.28
N PHE A 23 -16.68 -13.34 -2.64
CA PHE A 23 -16.84 -13.49 -1.20
C PHE A 23 -17.63 -14.75 -0.87
N PRO A 24 -17.39 -15.39 0.29
CA PRO A 24 -18.31 -16.37 0.84
C PRO A 24 -19.73 -15.76 0.97
N PRO A 25 -20.81 -16.52 0.70
CA PRO A 25 -22.18 -15.97 0.69
C PRO A 25 -22.56 -15.22 1.96
N ARG A 26 -22.25 -15.80 3.13
CA ARG A 26 -22.50 -15.18 4.45
C ARG A 26 -21.79 -13.83 4.62
N LEU A 27 -20.59 -13.71 4.08
CA LEU A 27 -19.83 -12.46 4.16
C LEU A 27 -20.45 -11.40 3.24
N TYR A 28 -20.86 -11.78 2.02
CA TYR A 28 -21.53 -10.86 1.10
C TYR A 28 -22.87 -10.36 1.65
N GLU A 29 -23.66 -11.23 2.29
CA GLU A 29 -24.90 -10.86 2.98
C GLU A 29 -24.63 -9.84 4.09
N HIS A 30 -23.61 -10.08 4.92
CA HIS A 30 -23.22 -9.18 5.99
C HIS A 30 -22.78 -7.81 5.45
N LEU A 31 -21.94 -7.79 4.41
CA LEU A 31 -21.54 -6.56 3.73
C LEU A 31 -22.76 -5.82 3.15
N GLY A 32 -23.73 -6.55 2.59
CA GLY A 32 -24.97 -5.97 2.06
C GLY A 32 -25.87 -5.35 3.13
N ALA A 33 -25.90 -5.92 4.34
CA ALA A 33 -26.60 -5.33 5.48
C ALA A 33 -25.90 -4.07 5.99
N LEU A 34 -24.57 -4.12 6.13
CA LEU A 34 -23.75 -2.99 6.55
C LEU A 34 -23.83 -1.81 5.58
N ALA A 35 -23.80 -2.10 4.26
CA ALA A 35 -23.93 -1.11 3.20
C ALA A 35 -25.27 -0.37 3.30
N ARG A 36 -26.36 -1.12 3.48
CA ARG A 36 -27.71 -0.57 3.69
C ARG A 36 -27.79 0.30 4.95
N GLN A 37 -27.25 -0.16 6.06
CA GLN A 37 -27.22 0.61 7.31
C GLN A 37 -26.50 1.96 7.14
N ARG A 38 -25.44 1.99 6.33
CA ARG A 38 -24.63 3.19 6.08
C ARG A 38 -25.10 4.02 4.87
N GLY A 39 -26.14 3.58 4.15
CA GLY A 39 -26.63 4.27 2.95
C GLY A 39 -25.63 4.31 1.79
N VAL A 40 -24.73 3.32 1.70
CA VAL A 40 -23.71 3.22 0.64
C VAL A 40 -23.83 1.90 -0.12
N SER A 41 -23.08 1.74 -1.22
CA SER A 41 -22.98 0.46 -1.92
C SER A 41 -21.96 -0.47 -1.27
N VAL A 42 -22.09 -1.78 -1.49
CA VAL A 42 -21.04 -2.76 -1.10
C VAL A 42 -19.71 -2.44 -1.76
N GLY A 43 -19.73 -1.97 -3.01
CA GLY A 43 -18.52 -1.55 -3.72
C GLY A 43 -17.82 -0.37 -3.04
N GLN A 44 -18.57 0.59 -2.51
CA GLN A 44 -18.01 1.71 -1.74
C GLN A 44 -17.39 1.23 -0.43
N LEU A 45 -18.05 0.33 0.30
CA LEU A 45 -17.46 -0.25 1.51
C LEU A 45 -16.12 -0.93 1.26
N VAL A 46 -16.04 -1.72 0.19
CA VAL A 46 -14.80 -2.40 -0.19
C VAL A 46 -13.73 -1.39 -0.57
N ARG A 47 -14.10 -0.34 -1.32
CA ARG A 47 -13.21 0.76 -1.69
C ARG A 47 -12.63 1.46 -0.45
N ASP A 48 -13.48 1.83 0.50
CA ASP A 48 -13.06 2.49 1.73
C ASP A 48 -12.13 1.60 2.56
N ALA A 49 -12.44 0.29 2.65
CA ALA A 49 -11.57 -0.67 3.31
C ALA A 49 -10.21 -0.80 2.62
N CYS A 50 -10.17 -0.81 1.28
CA CYS A 50 -8.93 -0.82 0.52
C CYS A 50 -8.12 0.46 0.74
N VAL A 51 -8.75 1.64 0.78
CA VAL A 51 -8.06 2.90 1.10
C VAL A 51 -7.55 2.89 2.55
N ALA A 52 -8.33 2.39 3.50
CA ALA A 52 -7.89 2.31 4.89
C ALA A 52 -6.72 1.33 5.09
N GLN A 53 -6.74 0.20 4.38
CA GLN A 53 -5.74 -0.87 4.55
C GLN A 53 -4.49 -0.71 3.68
N TYR A 54 -4.68 -0.20 2.45
CA TYR A 54 -3.64 -0.13 1.41
C TYR A 54 -3.46 1.28 0.86
N GLY A 55 -4.25 2.26 1.30
CA GLY A 55 -4.06 3.65 0.94
C GLY A 55 -2.63 4.04 1.29
N SER A 56 -1.90 4.50 0.28
CA SER A 56 -0.56 5.01 0.48
C SER A 56 -0.63 6.21 1.41
N ALA A 57 0.23 6.27 2.42
CA ALA A 57 0.44 7.50 3.15
C ALA A 57 0.76 8.62 2.14
N SER A 58 0.19 9.81 2.35
CA SER A 58 0.49 10.99 1.53
C SER A 58 2.00 11.20 1.47
N ARG A 59 2.50 11.87 0.42
CA ARG A 59 3.93 12.17 0.31
C ARG A 59 4.47 12.81 1.59
N ASP A 60 3.73 13.77 2.13
CA ASP A 60 4.08 14.45 3.37
C ASP A 60 4.10 13.49 4.57
N ALA A 61 3.11 12.61 4.70
CA ALA A 61 3.09 11.61 5.76
C ALA A 61 4.25 10.59 5.64
N ARG A 62 4.67 10.24 4.41
CA ARG A 62 5.86 9.40 4.19
C ARG A 62 7.14 10.14 4.54
N THR A 63 7.26 11.41 4.16
CA THR A 63 8.43 12.23 4.47
C THR A 63 8.55 12.47 5.98
N GLU A 64 7.44 12.72 6.66
CA GLU A 64 7.41 12.88 8.12
C GLU A 64 7.78 11.57 8.83
N ALA A 65 7.23 10.43 8.39
CA ALA A 65 7.60 9.12 8.93
C ALA A 65 9.09 8.81 8.72
N ALA A 66 9.65 9.13 7.55
CA ALA A 66 11.08 8.95 7.28
C ALA A 66 11.95 9.84 8.17
N ARG A 67 11.51 11.08 8.44
CA ARG A 67 12.18 11.98 9.38
C ARG A 67 12.14 11.43 10.80
N ALA A 68 10.96 11.00 11.27
CA ALA A 68 10.81 10.40 12.59
C ALA A 68 11.69 9.16 12.76
N LEU A 69 11.80 8.32 11.72
CA LEU A 69 12.71 7.16 11.72
C LEU A 69 14.19 7.57 11.79
N ALA A 70 14.58 8.64 11.09
CA ALA A 70 15.94 9.16 11.15
C ALA A 70 16.28 9.69 12.56
N GLU A 71 15.31 10.30 13.26
CA GLU A 71 15.49 10.82 14.62
C GLU A 71 15.70 9.72 15.66
N LEU A 72 15.14 8.52 15.44
CA LEU A 72 15.35 7.37 16.33
C LEU A 72 16.83 6.93 16.41
N SER A 73 17.72 7.46 15.56
CA SER A 73 19.17 7.23 15.59
C SER A 73 19.52 5.74 15.69
N LEU A 74 18.71 4.89 15.05
CA LEU A 74 18.88 3.46 15.10
C LEU A 74 20.24 3.08 14.48
N PRO A 75 20.91 2.03 14.97
CA PRO A 75 22.15 1.56 14.39
C PRO A 75 21.87 0.92 13.03
N VAL A 76 21.77 1.76 12.00
CA VAL A 76 21.66 1.34 10.60
C VAL A 76 23.04 1.37 9.96
N GLY A 77 23.32 0.38 9.13
CA GLY A 77 24.54 0.34 8.33
C GLY A 77 24.57 1.49 7.30
N PRO A 78 25.77 1.81 6.76
CA PRO A 78 25.89 2.75 5.65
C PRO A 78 25.03 2.34 4.45
N VAL A 79 24.54 3.32 3.70
CA VAL A 79 23.61 3.13 2.57
C VAL A 79 24.18 2.15 1.55
N GLU A 80 25.49 2.19 1.30
CA GLU A 80 26.17 1.32 0.37
C GLU A 80 26.08 -0.15 0.77
N GLN A 81 26.14 -0.46 2.07
CA GLN A 81 25.96 -1.83 2.59
C GLN A 81 24.50 -2.27 2.47
N LEU A 82 23.56 -1.41 2.85
CA LEU A 82 22.13 -1.73 2.77
C LEU A 82 21.69 -2.00 1.33
N VAL A 83 22.20 -1.25 0.34
CA VAL A 83 21.91 -1.49 -1.08
C VAL A 83 22.43 -2.84 -1.55
N LEU A 84 23.64 -3.22 -1.11
CA LEU A 84 24.24 -4.53 -1.42
C LEU A 84 23.42 -5.68 -0.84
N GLU A 85 22.91 -5.52 0.39
CA GLU A 85 22.11 -6.51 1.10
C GLU A 85 20.66 -6.59 0.61
N SER A 86 20.11 -5.50 0.07
CA SER A 86 18.71 -5.41 -0.37
C SER A 86 18.45 -6.08 -1.73
N THR A 87 19.49 -6.33 -2.52
CA THR A 87 19.39 -7.13 -3.74
C THR A 87 19.68 -8.59 -3.41
N SER A 88 18.63 -9.42 -3.27
CA SER A 88 18.84 -10.87 -3.45
C SER A 88 19.34 -11.10 -4.87
N PRO A 89 20.41 -11.89 -5.10
CA PRO A 89 20.63 -12.43 -6.43
C PRO A 89 19.39 -13.26 -6.76
N ALA A 90 18.72 -12.93 -7.86
CA ALA A 90 17.77 -13.83 -8.48
C ALA A 90 18.57 -15.00 -9.09
N GLU A 91 19.05 -15.91 -8.25
CA GLU A 91 19.64 -17.17 -8.66
C GLU A 91 18.83 -18.33 -8.08
N ASP A 92 18.12 -18.97 -9.01
CA ASP A 92 17.66 -20.36 -9.03
C ASP A 92 17.21 -20.97 -7.70
N LEU A 93 15.90 -20.89 -7.47
CA LEU A 93 15.20 -21.92 -6.71
C LEU A 93 15.27 -23.24 -7.52
N PRO A 94 15.71 -24.36 -6.91
CA PRO A 94 15.90 -25.65 -7.59
C PRO A 94 14.59 -26.28 -8.08
#